data_AF-A0A3L6EB80-F1
#
_entry.id   AF-A0A3L6EB80-F1
#
_cell.length_a   1.000
_cell.length_b   1.000
_cell.length_c   1.000
_cell.angle_alpha   90.00
_cell.angle_beta   90.00
_cell.angle_gamma   90.00
#
_symmetry.space_group_name_H-M   'P 1'
#
loop_
_entity.id
_entity.type
_entity.pdbx_description
1 polymer ?
#
loop_
_entity_poly.entity_id
_entity_poly.type
_entity_poly.pdbx_seq_one_letter_code
_entity_poly.pdbx_strand_id
1 'polypeptide(L)'
;MSSMATKLFNTAEVESSDAQALVAVKKLEETVLELVASYEDCAAMAQAIKAVPGVYQSSDQNVHHAGQPMPGEEQEDIVMTSTQMSILNVTCPLTGKPVIELMNPVRCVDCKHIYEKDPVMQYIRTKKPPQCPIAGCPRVLERGKVICDPFLLIEIEELRSSETAAPNATNIDDWTDLNDEDEE
;
A
#
# COMPACT_ATOMS: atom_id res chain seq x y z
N MET A 1 -19.69 60.36 33.47
CA MET A 1 -20.71 59.37 33.03
C MET A 1 -20.11 58.29 32.11
N SER A 2 -18.90 57.76 32.37
CA SER A 2 -18.14 56.91 31.41
C SER A 2 -17.72 55.52 31.94
N SER A 3 -18.33 55.02 33.02
CA SER A 3 -17.95 53.71 33.61
C SER A 3 -18.99 52.61 33.36
N MET A 4 -20.26 52.97 33.12
CA MET A 4 -21.35 52.00 32.88
C MET A 4 -21.27 51.41 31.46
N ALA A 5 -20.87 52.20 30.45
CA ALA A 5 -20.81 51.75 29.06
C ALA A 5 -19.71 50.70 28.82
N THR A 6 -18.55 50.84 29.47
CA THR A 6 -17.43 49.88 29.31
C THR A 6 -17.70 48.55 30.02
N LYS A 7 -18.45 48.55 31.13
CA LYS A 7 -18.83 47.30 31.83
C LYS A 7 -19.80 46.45 31.01
N LEU A 8 -20.77 47.08 30.34
CA LEU A 8 -21.76 46.37 29.52
C LEU A 8 -21.16 45.80 28.23
N PHE A 9 -20.16 46.47 27.67
CA PHE A 9 -19.44 46.01 26.47
C PHE A 9 -18.63 44.73 26.77
N ASN A 10 -17.89 44.71 27.89
CA ASN A 10 -17.08 43.55 28.26
C ASN A 10 -17.91 42.31 28.64
N THR A 11 -19.09 42.47 29.25
CA THR A 11 -19.97 41.33 29.57
C THR A 11 -20.58 40.69 28.32
N ALA A 12 -20.92 41.50 27.30
CA ALA A 12 -21.49 40.99 26.06
C ALA A 12 -20.46 40.22 25.20
N GLU A 13 -19.18 40.64 25.21
CA GLU A 13 -18.11 39.93 24.51
C GLU A 13 -17.77 38.58 25.19
N VAL A 14 -17.80 38.54 26.53
CA VAL A 14 -17.59 37.30 27.30
C VAL A 14 -18.73 36.31 27.09
N GLU A 15 -20.00 36.76 27.10
CA GLU A 15 -21.16 35.91 26.81
C GLU A 15 -21.14 35.34 25.37
N SER A 16 -20.64 36.11 24.39
CA SER A 16 -20.46 35.64 23.02
C SER A 16 -19.35 34.59 22.88
N SER A 17 -18.25 34.75 23.62
CA SER A 17 -17.14 33.80 23.65
C SER A 17 -17.53 32.49 24.33
N ASP A 18 -18.27 32.57 25.43
CA ASP A 18 -18.77 31.41 26.18
C ASP A 18 -19.81 30.63 25.37
N ALA A 19 -20.70 31.31 24.65
CA ALA A 19 -21.63 30.67 23.72
C ALA A 19 -20.90 29.92 22.59
N GLN A 20 -19.81 30.48 22.06
CA GLN A 20 -19.02 29.84 21.02
C GLN A 20 -18.24 28.63 21.55
N ALA A 21 -17.73 28.70 22.79
CA ALA A 21 -17.12 27.55 23.47
C ALA A 21 -18.13 26.43 23.71
N LEU A 22 -19.35 26.75 24.14
CA LEU A 22 -20.42 25.76 24.32
C LEU A 22 -20.82 25.08 23.00
N VAL A 23 -20.86 25.83 21.89
CA VAL A 23 -21.11 25.25 20.56
C VAL A 23 -19.98 24.32 20.15
N ALA A 24 -18.72 24.68 20.42
CA ALA A 24 -17.57 23.83 20.13
C ALA A 24 -17.58 22.53 20.97
N VAL A 25 -17.96 22.60 22.25
CA VAL A 25 -18.10 21.43 23.12
C VAL A 25 -19.18 20.49 22.60
N LYS A 26 -20.36 21.00 22.23
CA LYS A 26 -21.43 20.16 21.66
C LYS A 26 -21.02 19.47 20.36
N LYS A 27 -20.32 20.20 19.49
CA LYS A 27 -19.79 19.62 18.25
C LYS A 27 -18.76 18.51 18.56
N LEU A 28 -17.92 18.71 19.56
CA LEU A 28 -16.97 17.69 20.00
C LEU A 28 -17.69 16.45 20.55
N GLU A 29 -18.71 16.64 21.39
CA GLU A 29 -19.54 15.55 21.93
C GLU A 29 -20.19 14.72 20.81
N GLU A 30 -20.75 15.37 19.79
CA GLU A 30 -21.31 14.69 18.61
C GLU A 30 -20.26 13.86 17.87
N THR A 31 -19.06 14.40 17.61
CA THR A 31 -17.99 13.64 16.94
C THR A 31 -17.46 12.48 17.79
N VAL A 32 -17.42 12.64 19.11
CA VAL A 32 -17.00 11.56 20.02
C VAL A 32 -18.03 10.44 20.02
N LEU A 33 -19.32 10.76 19.99
CA LEU A 33 -20.39 9.75 19.88
C LEU A 33 -20.29 8.96 18.57
N GLU A 34 -20.02 9.63 17.44
CA GLU A 34 -19.82 8.96 16.15
C GLU A 34 -18.58 8.04 16.16
N LEU A 35 -17.48 8.48 16.78
CA LEU A 35 -16.26 7.68 16.91
C LEU A 35 -16.50 6.43 17.77
N VAL A 36 -17.20 6.56 18.90
CA VAL A 36 -17.54 5.42 19.77
C VAL A 36 -18.41 4.40 19.03
N ALA A 37 -19.41 4.86 18.27
CA ALA A 37 -20.24 3.98 17.47
C ALA A 37 -19.42 3.19 16.43
N SER A 38 -18.47 3.84 15.75
CA SER A 38 -17.59 3.16 14.78
C SER A 38 -16.61 2.16 15.42
N TYR A 39 -16.24 2.37 16.70
CA TYR A 39 -15.38 1.45 17.43
C TYR A 39 -16.10 0.15 17.79
N GLU A 40 -17.39 0.22 18.14
CA GLU A 40 -18.21 -0.96 18.43
C GLU A 40 -18.33 -1.87 17.19
N ASP A 41 -18.50 -1.28 15.99
CA ASP A 41 -18.50 -2.00 14.72
C ASP A 41 -17.15 -2.69 14.44
N CYS A 42 -16.05 -1.98 14.72
CA CYS A 42 -14.70 -2.54 14.58
C CYS A 42 -14.45 -3.69 15.57
N ALA A 43 -14.96 -3.59 16.81
CA ALA A 43 -14.83 -4.64 17.82
C ALA A 43 -15.60 -5.90 17.41
N ALA A 44 -16.81 -5.76 16.87
CA ALA A 44 -17.59 -6.87 16.33
C ALA A 44 -16.87 -7.53 15.13
N MET A 45 -16.29 -6.73 14.23
CA MET A 45 -15.53 -7.24 13.10
C MET A 45 -14.27 -8.00 13.55
N ALA A 46 -13.53 -7.47 14.54
CA ALA A 46 -12.35 -8.13 15.09
C ALA A 46 -12.70 -9.47 15.77
N GLN A 47 -13.83 -9.54 16.47
CA GLN A 47 -14.32 -10.78 17.05
C GLN A 47 -14.69 -11.81 15.97
N ALA A 48 -15.34 -11.38 14.89
CA ALA A 48 -15.66 -12.25 13.76
C ALA A 48 -14.39 -12.82 13.10
N ILE A 49 -13.36 -11.99 12.88
CA ILE A 49 -12.07 -12.43 12.32
C ILE A 49 -11.39 -13.46 13.24
N LYS A 50 -11.38 -13.23 14.55
CA LYS A 50 -10.83 -14.20 15.53
C LYS A 50 -11.56 -15.54 15.55
N ALA A 51 -12.82 -15.58 15.13
CA ALA A 51 -13.61 -16.81 15.06
C ALA A 51 -13.38 -17.60 13.76
N VAL A 52 -12.82 -16.98 12.70
CA VAL A 52 -12.59 -17.63 11.40
C VAL A 52 -11.79 -18.93 11.51
N PRO A 53 -10.68 -19.01 12.28
CA PRO A 53 -9.91 -20.25 12.40
C PRO A 53 -10.69 -21.43 12.99
N GLY A 54 -11.71 -21.17 13.82
CA GLY A 54 -12.54 -22.22 14.42
C GLY A 54 -13.65 -22.75 13.51
N VAL A 55 -14.07 -21.96 12.51
CA VAL A 55 -15.16 -22.29 11.58
C VAL A 55 -14.61 -22.72 10.21
N TYR A 56 -13.40 -22.30 9.87
CA TYR A 56 -12.76 -22.64 8.61
C TYR A 56 -12.17 -24.05 8.66
N GLN A 57 -12.83 -24.99 7.97
CA GLN A 57 -12.25 -26.29 7.62
C GLN A 57 -11.83 -26.25 6.15
N SER A 58 -10.52 -26.12 5.89
CA SER A 58 -9.98 -26.42 4.56
C SER A 58 -10.08 -27.93 4.34
N SER A 59 -10.83 -28.36 3.33
CA SER A 59 -11.12 -29.78 3.09
C SER A 59 -9.92 -30.60 2.59
N ASP A 60 -8.76 -30.00 2.36
CA ASP A 60 -7.66 -30.66 1.63
C ASP A 60 -6.26 -30.29 2.15
N GLN A 61 -6.07 -30.32 3.47
CA GLN A 61 -4.72 -30.22 4.05
C GLN A 61 -4.50 -31.29 5.10
N ASN A 62 -4.13 -32.49 4.63
CA ASN A 62 -3.46 -33.48 5.48
C ASN A 62 -2.03 -32.97 5.77
N VAL A 63 -1.93 -31.93 6.60
CA VAL A 63 -0.64 -31.42 7.08
C VAL A 63 -0.04 -32.46 8.01
N HIS A 64 1.21 -32.86 7.77
CA HIS A 64 1.92 -33.90 8.52
C HIS A 64 2.27 -33.50 9.98
N HIS A 65 1.56 -32.53 10.55
CA HIS A 65 1.87 -31.86 11.83
C HIS A 65 0.61 -31.58 12.66
N ALA A 66 -0.53 -32.20 12.33
CA ALA A 66 -1.79 -31.97 13.04
C ALA A 66 -1.62 -32.24 14.56
N GLY A 67 -1.80 -31.21 15.38
CA GLY A 67 -1.66 -31.28 16.84
C GLY A 67 -0.31 -30.83 17.41
N GLN A 68 0.66 -30.45 16.57
CA GLN A 68 1.84 -29.74 17.05
C GLN A 68 1.50 -28.26 17.22
N PRO A 69 1.87 -27.62 18.36
CA PRO A 69 1.77 -26.16 18.47
C PRO A 69 2.58 -25.54 17.33
N MET A 70 2.01 -24.51 16.70
CA MET A 70 2.67 -23.80 15.62
C MET A 70 4.03 -23.30 16.13
N PRO A 71 5.16 -23.72 15.54
CA PRO A 71 6.45 -23.13 15.86
C PRO A 71 6.41 -21.66 15.43
N GLY A 72 6.81 -20.74 16.32
CA GLY A 72 6.83 -19.29 16.04
C GLY A 72 5.93 -18.41 16.93
N GLU A 73 5.57 -18.83 18.14
CA GLU A 73 4.90 -17.96 19.13
C GLU A 73 5.83 -16.88 19.71
N GLU A 74 7.12 -16.93 19.37
CA GLU A 74 8.03 -15.82 19.61
C GLU A 74 7.59 -14.62 18.78
N GLN A 75 7.29 -13.51 19.47
CA GLN A 75 6.98 -12.22 18.87
C GLN A 75 8.24 -11.67 18.21
N GLU A 76 8.63 -12.23 17.07
CA GLU A 76 9.47 -11.51 16.14
C GLU A 76 8.63 -10.37 15.58
N ASP A 77 9.04 -9.13 15.85
CA ASP A 77 8.45 -7.95 15.21
C ASP A 77 8.58 -8.14 13.70
N ILE A 78 7.47 -8.52 13.04
CA ILE A 78 7.42 -8.63 11.58
C ILE A 78 7.54 -7.19 11.05
N VAL A 79 8.77 -6.78 10.75
CA VAL A 79 9.02 -5.53 10.04
C VAL A 79 8.40 -5.69 8.66
N MET A 80 7.31 -4.96 8.40
CA MET A 80 6.70 -4.87 7.08
C MET A 80 7.67 -4.14 6.14
N THR A 81 8.64 -4.86 5.57
CA THR A 81 9.64 -4.31 4.64
C THR A 81 9.11 -4.15 3.22
N SER A 82 7.91 -4.66 2.93
CA SER A 82 7.35 -4.62 1.57
C SER A 82 6.19 -3.64 1.46
N THR A 83 6.47 -2.48 0.87
CA THR A 83 5.47 -1.82 0.01
C THR A 83 5.15 -2.81 -1.11
N GLN A 84 3.94 -3.36 -1.13
CA GLN A 84 3.52 -4.30 -2.16
C GLN A 84 3.57 -3.60 -3.53
N MET A 85 4.54 -3.95 -4.37
CA MET A 85 4.66 -3.38 -5.72
C MET A 85 3.54 -3.93 -6.60
N SER A 86 2.68 -3.07 -7.12
CA SER A 86 1.58 -3.46 -8.04
C SER A 86 2.06 -3.71 -9.48
N ILE A 87 3.34 -3.44 -9.75
CA ILE A 87 3.98 -3.55 -11.06
C ILE A 87 4.33 -5.02 -11.33
N LEU A 88 3.71 -5.58 -12.37
CA LEU A 88 3.81 -7.02 -12.67
C LEU A 88 5.00 -7.39 -13.57
N ASN A 89 5.70 -6.41 -14.14
CA ASN A 89 6.83 -6.64 -15.03
C ASN A 89 7.96 -5.65 -14.77
N VAL A 90 9.19 -6.14 -14.81
CA VAL A 90 10.41 -5.34 -14.59
C VAL A 90 10.91 -4.65 -15.86
N THR A 91 10.59 -5.20 -17.03
CA THR A 91 10.98 -4.68 -18.35
C THR A 91 9.78 -4.62 -19.29
N CYS A 92 9.81 -3.69 -20.24
CA CYS A 92 8.85 -3.62 -21.33
C CYS A 92 9.01 -4.83 -22.26
N PRO A 93 7.98 -5.68 -22.45
CA PRO A 93 8.07 -6.90 -23.28
C PRO A 93 8.36 -6.67 -24.77
N LEU A 94 8.22 -5.43 -25.26
CA LEU A 94 8.44 -5.07 -26.67
C LEU A 94 9.80 -4.42 -26.92
N THR A 95 10.31 -3.66 -25.97
CA THR A 95 11.57 -2.91 -26.13
C THR A 95 12.72 -3.47 -25.30
N GLY A 96 12.44 -4.30 -24.30
CA GLY A 96 13.41 -4.82 -23.34
C GLY A 96 13.90 -3.78 -22.32
N LYS A 97 13.52 -2.50 -22.46
CA LYS A 97 13.90 -1.44 -21.52
C LYS A 97 13.29 -1.70 -20.14
N PRO A 98 14.01 -1.44 -19.04
CA PRO A 98 13.44 -1.56 -17.71
C PRO A 98 12.32 -0.53 -17.52
N VAL A 99 11.30 -0.89 -16.75
CA VAL A 99 10.08 -0.07 -16.59
C VAL A 99 10.39 1.33 -16.05
N ILE A 100 11.39 1.41 -15.18
CA ILE A 100 11.93 2.66 -14.61
C ILE A 100 12.55 3.60 -15.66
N GLU A 101 12.99 3.12 -16.82
CA GLU A 101 13.61 3.93 -17.88
C GLU A 101 12.62 4.29 -19.01
N LEU A 102 11.35 3.87 -18.91
CA LEU A 102 10.35 4.18 -19.91
C LEU A 102 9.99 5.67 -19.86
N MET A 103 9.98 6.31 -21.03
CA MET A 103 9.64 7.73 -21.15
C MET A 103 8.13 7.95 -21.18
N ASN A 104 7.41 7.08 -21.89
CA ASN A 104 5.95 7.12 -21.97
C ASN A 104 5.38 5.73 -21.59
N PRO A 105 5.42 5.37 -20.30
CA PRO A 105 4.87 4.11 -19.84
C PRO A 105 3.34 4.08 -19.98
N VAL A 106 2.82 2.98 -20.50
CA VAL A 106 1.39 2.69 -20.58
C VAL A 106 1.12 1.30 -20.04
N ARG A 107 -0.02 1.12 -19.38
CA ARG A 107 -0.46 -0.13 -18.77
C ARG A 107 -1.74 -0.62 -19.44
N CYS A 108 -1.80 -1.93 -19.69
CA CYS A 108 -3.05 -2.55 -20.11
C CYS A 108 -3.99 -2.72 -18.90
N VAL A 109 -5.23 -2.25 -18.99
CA VAL A 109 -6.21 -2.38 -17.90
C VAL A 109 -6.57 -3.85 -17.60
N ASP A 110 -6.56 -4.72 -18.62
CA ASP A 110 -7.03 -6.12 -18.50
C ASP A 110 -5.98 -7.09 -17.93
N CYS A 111 -4.68 -6.79 -18.07
CA CYS A 111 -3.58 -7.63 -17.58
C CYS A 111 -2.52 -6.89 -16.75
N LYS A 112 -2.65 -5.58 -16.57
CA LYS A 112 -1.74 -4.70 -15.81
C LYS A 112 -0.27 -4.67 -16.27
N HIS A 113 0.09 -5.32 -17.37
CA HIS A 113 1.43 -5.24 -17.93
C HIS A 113 1.73 -3.86 -18.54
N ILE A 114 2.98 -3.42 -18.36
CA ILE A 114 3.48 -2.10 -18.73
C ILE A 114 4.32 -2.18 -20.00
N TYR A 115 4.14 -1.20 -20.88
CA TYR A 115 4.83 -1.09 -22.16
C TYR A 115 5.26 0.36 -22.41
N GLU A 116 6.21 0.54 -23.33
CA GLU A 116 6.45 1.83 -23.97
C GLU A 116 5.31 2.13 -24.96
N LYS A 117 4.79 3.36 -24.94
CA LYS A 117 3.60 3.77 -25.70
C LYS A 117 3.70 3.57 -27.21
N ASP A 118 4.75 4.06 -27.86
CA ASP A 118 4.81 4.00 -29.33
C ASP A 118 4.98 2.57 -29.86
N PRO A 119 5.88 1.73 -29.29
CA PRO A 119 6.02 0.33 -29.69
C PRO A 119 4.75 -0.49 -29.49
N VAL A 120 4.03 -0.33 -28.37
CA VAL A 120 2.79 -1.09 -28.14
C VAL A 120 1.67 -0.65 -29.06
N MET A 121 1.56 0.65 -29.34
CA MET A 121 0.57 1.16 -30.29
C MET A 121 0.84 0.66 -31.71
N GLN A 122 2.11 0.51 -32.10
CA GLN A 122 2.48 -0.10 -33.37
C GLN A 122 2.22 -1.61 -33.38
N TYR A 123 2.54 -2.32 -32.30
CA TYR A 123 2.27 -3.75 -32.15
C TYR A 123 0.77 -4.07 -32.31
N ILE A 124 -0.11 -3.29 -31.67
CA ILE A 124 -1.56 -3.45 -31.77
C ILE A 124 -2.06 -3.20 -33.21
N ARG A 125 -1.38 -2.36 -33.99
CA ARG A 125 -1.72 -2.08 -35.39
C ARG A 125 -1.32 -3.22 -36.33
N THR A 126 -0.18 -3.87 -36.08
CA THR A 126 0.43 -4.83 -37.01
C THR A 126 0.03 -6.29 -36.75
N LYS A 127 -0.14 -6.69 -35.48
CA LYS A 127 -0.53 -8.06 -35.10
C LYS A 127 -2.05 -8.24 -35.09
N LYS A 128 -2.52 -9.41 -35.56
CA LYS A 128 -3.94 -9.81 -35.56
C LYS A 128 -4.09 -11.30 -35.15
N PRO A 129 -4.64 -11.62 -33.96
CA PRO A 129 -4.98 -10.70 -32.87
C PRO A 129 -3.71 -10.22 -32.12
N PRO A 130 -3.68 -8.97 -31.63
CA PRO A 130 -2.57 -8.43 -30.86
C PRO A 130 -2.60 -8.96 -29.42
N GLN A 131 -2.11 -10.19 -29.20
CA GLN A 131 -2.02 -10.79 -27.86
C GLN A 131 -0.97 -10.09 -27.00
N CYS A 132 -1.15 -10.12 -25.69
CA CYS A 132 -0.14 -9.68 -24.73
C CYS A 132 1.18 -10.46 -24.96
N PRO A 133 2.34 -9.80 -25.14
CA PRO A 133 3.62 -10.49 -25.39
C PRO A 133 4.20 -11.22 -24.18
N ILE A 134 3.66 -11.01 -22.97
CA ILE A 134 4.10 -11.72 -21.76
C ILE A 134 3.69 -13.19 -21.87
N ALA A 135 4.65 -14.10 -21.67
CA ALA A 135 4.42 -15.53 -21.68
C ALA A 135 3.32 -15.92 -20.67
N GLY A 136 2.34 -16.70 -21.12
CA GLY A 136 1.23 -17.16 -20.28
C GLY A 136 0.08 -16.17 -20.09
N CYS A 137 0.17 -14.93 -20.59
CA CYS A 137 -0.93 -13.98 -20.52
C CYS A 137 -1.92 -14.19 -21.70
N PRO A 138 -3.19 -14.57 -21.46
CA PRO A 138 -4.14 -14.85 -22.54
C PRO A 138 -4.82 -13.59 -23.11
N ARG A 139 -4.55 -12.40 -22.53
CA ARG A 139 -5.26 -11.16 -22.90
C ARG A 139 -4.88 -10.68 -24.30
N VAL A 140 -5.88 -10.16 -25.01
CA VAL A 140 -5.71 -9.46 -26.29
C VAL A 140 -5.68 -7.96 -26.01
N LEU A 141 -4.66 -7.28 -26.52
CA LEU A 141 -4.44 -5.85 -26.33
C LEU A 141 -5.36 -5.02 -27.25
N GLU A 142 -6.03 -4.04 -26.67
CA GLU A 142 -6.89 -3.10 -27.39
C GLU A 142 -6.37 -1.68 -27.21
N ARG A 143 -6.40 -0.85 -28.27
CA ARG A 143 -5.93 0.55 -28.21
C ARG A 143 -6.60 1.37 -27.11
N GLY A 144 -7.88 1.14 -26.84
CA GLY A 144 -8.62 1.86 -25.79
C GLY A 144 -8.33 1.38 -24.36
N LYS A 145 -7.66 0.23 -24.21
CA LYS A 145 -7.38 -0.39 -22.90
C LYS A 145 -5.91 -0.30 -22.49
N VAL A 146 -5.05 0.24 -23.35
CA VAL A 146 -3.64 0.50 -23.05
C VAL A 146 -3.50 1.99 -22.79
N ILE A 147 -3.46 2.37 -21.52
CA ILE A 147 -3.55 3.76 -21.06
C ILE A 147 -2.41 4.09 -20.10
N CYS A 148 -2.02 5.36 -20.04
CA CYS A 148 -1.17 5.87 -18.98
C CYS A 148 -2.10 6.42 -17.89
N ASP A 149 -2.29 5.68 -16.81
CA ASP A 149 -3.04 6.18 -15.66
C ASP A 149 -2.12 6.96 -14.69
N PRO A 150 -2.65 7.91 -13.90
CA PRO A 150 -1.82 8.71 -13.00
C PRO A 150 -1.09 7.89 -11.92
N PHE A 151 -1.66 6.77 -11.49
CA PHE A 151 -1.07 5.92 -10.45
C PHE A 151 0.16 5.16 -10.96
N LEU A 152 0.16 4.75 -12.23
CA LEU A 152 1.29 4.08 -12.87
C LEU A 152 2.58 4.90 -12.77
N LEU A 153 2.50 6.22 -12.93
CA LEU A 153 3.67 7.09 -12.82
C LEU A 153 4.19 7.18 -11.38
N ILE A 154 3.28 7.19 -10.40
CA ILE A 154 3.63 7.20 -8.98
C ILE A 154 4.34 5.89 -8.61
N GLU A 155 3.77 4.75 -9.00
CA GLU A 155 4.35 3.42 -8.75
C GLU A 155 5.75 3.27 -9.39
N ILE A 156 5.94 3.81 -10.60
CA ILE A 156 7.26 3.79 -11.27
C ILE A 156 8.25 4.72 -10.58
N GLU A 157 7.81 5.86 -10.05
CA GLU A 157 8.68 6.79 -9.34
C GLU A 157 9.10 6.26 -7.96
N GLU A 158 8.19 5.58 -7.27
CA GLU A 158 8.50 4.84 -6.05
C GLU A 158 9.56 3.75 -6.31
N LEU A 159 9.42 3.00 -7.41
CA LEU A 159 10.43 2.04 -7.86
C LEU A 159 11.81 2.68 -8.03
N ARG A 160 11.89 3.80 -8.75
CA ARG A 160 13.16 4.53 -8.98
C ARG A 160 13.82 4.97 -7.68
N SER A 161 13.00 5.43 -6.73
CA SER A 161 13.46 5.88 -5.42
C SER A 161 14.04 4.72 -4.60
N SER A 162 13.45 3.53 -4.71
CA SER A 162 13.91 2.33 -4.00
C SER A 162 15.24 1.78 -4.53
N GLU A 163 15.50 1.84 -5.84
CA GLU A 163 16.81 1.44 -6.40
C GLU A 163 17.94 2.38 -5.98
N THR A 164 17.65 3.68 -5.89
CA THR A 164 18.64 4.68 -5.46
C THR A 164 18.96 4.58 -3.96
N ALA A 165 18.10 3.91 -3.17
CA ALA A 165 18.35 3.60 -1.76
C ALA A 165 19.19 2.33 -1.55
N ALA A 166 19.50 1.57 -2.61
CA ALA A 166 20.32 0.36 -2.57
C ALA A 166 21.63 0.44 -3.40
N PRO A 167 22.42 1.53 -3.35
CA PRO A 167 23.81 1.41 -3.77
C PRO A 167 24.49 0.59 -2.68
N ASN A 168 24.92 -0.63 -3.02
CA ASN A 168 25.80 -1.51 -2.24
C ASN A 168 25.12 -2.62 -1.41
N ALA A 169 24.20 -3.39 -2.00
CA ALA A 169 23.93 -4.76 -1.50
C ALA A 169 25.06 -5.77 -1.84
N THR A 170 26.20 -5.30 -2.37
CA THR A 170 27.38 -6.11 -2.68
C THR A 170 28.37 -6.21 -1.51
N ASN A 171 28.08 -5.62 -0.35
CA ASN A 171 29.00 -5.61 0.80
C ASN A 171 28.43 -6.40 1.98
N ILE A 172 28.04 -7.65 1.73
CA ILE A 172 27.82 -8.62 2.80
C ILE A 172 29.21 -9.18 3.13
N ASP A 173 29.90 -8.55 4.08
CA ASP A 173 31.15 -9.11 4.61
C ASP A 173 30.79 -10.37 5.42
N ASP A 174 31.33 -11.52 4.99
CA ASP A 174 31.23 -12.79 5.70
C ASP A 174 32.23 -12.80 6.86
N TRP A 175 31.73 -12.66 8.09
CA TRP A 175 32.55 -12.62 9.30
C TRP A 175 32.64 -13.98 10.02
N THR A 176 32.31 -15.09 9.35
CA THR A 176 32.25 -16.41 10.01
C THR A 176 33.59 -17.12 10.22
N ASP A 177 34.74 -16.43 10.14
CA ASP A 177 36.06 -17.05 10.29
C ASP A 177 36.93 -16.35 11.35
N LEU A 178 36.41 -16.25 12.58
CA LEU A 178 37.20 -15.91 13.76
C LEU A 178 36.94 -16.96 14.85
N ASN A 179 38.05 -17.59 15.28
CA ASN A 179 38.27 -18.64 16.30
C ASN A 179 38.36 -20.07 15.74
N ASP A 180 39.42 -20.85 15.94
CA ASP A 180 40.51 -20.85 16.93
C ASP A 180 41.70 -21.65 16.35
N GLU A 181 42.96 -21.25 16.62
CA GLU A 181 44.11 -22.14 16.91
C GLU A 181 45.44 -21.34 16.93
N ASP A 182 45.63 -20.53 17.97
CA ASP A 182 46.97 -20.23 18.50
C ASP A 182 47.20 -21.13 19.72
N GLU A 183 47.94 -22.23 19.58
CA GLU A 183 48.69 -22.88 20.67
C GLU A 183 49.74 -23.87 20.11
N GLU A 184 50.99 -23.42 19.95
CA GLU A 184 52.19 -24.24 20.18
C GLU A 184 53.38 -23.40 20.65
#